data_AF-A0A2D6U2Q0-F1
#
_entry.id   AF-A0A2D6U2Q0-F1
#
_cell.length_a   1.000
_cell.length_b   1.000
_cell.length_c   1.000
_cell.angle_alpha   90.00
_cell.angle_beta   90.00
_cell.angle_gamma   90.00
#
_symmetry.space_group_name_H-M   'P 1'
#
loop_
_entity.id
_entity.type
_entity.pdbx_description
1 polymer ?
#
loop_
_entity_poly.entity_id
_entity_poly.type
_entity_poly.pdbx_seq_one_letter_code
_entity_poly.pdbx_strand_id
1 'polypeptide(L)'
;MRRKEPLEVESNWKHPLPMPMPYQPVCVTELEAIEQVALLTIQPRIFMWTDSERHCINGWEFLASVRQGVPPQGIEAELNAWMEQYPTAWLAVDLRDGVMIPSTSKPIEEFLAELPRPVMVIVSRDSQSELWPNWVLPQ
;
A
#
# COMPACT_ATOMS: atom_id res chain seq x y z
N MET A 1 -28.40 29.46 5.20
CA MET A 1 -28.19 28.76 6.49
C MET A 1 -27.83 27.32 6.19
N ARG A 2 -26.63 26.87 6.56
CA ARG A 2 -26.16 25.48 6.37
C ARG A 2 -26.81 24.65 7.48
N ARG A 3 -27.64 23.66 7.14
CA ARG A 3 -28.20 22.71 8.12
C ARG A 3 -27.04 22.02 8.85
N LYS A 4 -27.04 22.10 10.18
CA LYS A 4 -26.14 21.40 11.10
C LYS A 4 -26.88 20.22 11.73
N GLU A 5 -27.50 19.38 10.91
CA GLU A 5 -28.03 18.10 11.40
C GLU A 5 -26.91 17.07 11.22
N PRO A 6 -26.54 16.30 12.26
CA PRO A 6 -25.64 15.16 12.09
C PRO A 6 -26.25 14.24 11.03
N LEU A 7 -25.44 13.81 10.06
CA LEU A 7 -25.85 12.73 9.17
C LEU A 7 -26.17 11.52 10.05
N GLU A 8 -27.44 11.08 10.04
CA GLU A 8 -27.82 9.80 10.62
C GLU A 8 -27.09 8.71 9.81
N VAL A 9 -26.00 8.21 10.39
CA VAL A 9 -25.26 7.08 9.83
C VAL A 9 -26.13 5.86 10.06
N GLU A 10 -26.67 5.27 8.99
CA GLU A 10 -27.38 4.00 9.08
C GLU A 10 -26.51 2.97 9.83
N SER A 11 -27.10 2.27 10.79
CA SER A 11 -26.48 1.26 11.64
C SER A 11 -25.93 0.03 10.89
N ASN A 12 -26.00 0.02 9.55
CA ASN A 12 -25.42 -0.98 8.68
C ASN A 12 -23.91 -0.82 8.46
N TRP A 13 -23.29 0.28 8.92
CA TRP A 13 -21.83 0.39 8.99
C TRP A 13 -21.26 -0.43 10.14
N LYS A 14 -21.36 -1.76 10.04
CA LYS A 14 -20.67 -2.71 10.92
C LYS A 14 -19.17 -2.69 10.61
N HIS A 15 -18.45 -1.76 11.24
CA HIS A 15 -17.00 -1.56 11.16
C HIS A 15 -16.49 -1.25 9.75
N PRO A 16 -15.88 -0.07 9.48
CA PRO A 16 -15.17 0.12 8.23
C PRO A 16 -14.04 -0.93 8.20
N LEU A 17 -14.18 -1.94 7.35
CA LEU A 17 -13.12 -2.91 7.18
C LEU A 17 -11.90 -2.18 6.61
N PRO A 18 -10.68 -2.52 7.06
CA PRO A 18 -9.50 -1.78 6.64
C PRO A 18 -9.34 -1.94 5.13
N MET A 19 -9.26 -0.84 4.40
CA MET A 19 -8.87 -0.81 2.99
C MET A 19 -7.63 0.07 2.84
N PRO A 20 -6.80 -0.15 1.80
CA PRO A 20 -5.70 0.75 1.49
C PRO A 20 -6.24 2.16 1.25
N MET A 21 -5.89 3.10 2.13
CA MET A 21 -6.28 4.49 2.02
C MET A 21 -5.03 5.38 2.13
N PRO A 22 -5.05 6.61 1.56
CA PRO A 22 -3.98 7.58 1.81
C PRO A 22 -3.68 7.71 3.30
N TYR A 23 -2.39 7.70 3.66
CA TYR A 23 -1.89 7.76 5.03
C TYR A 23 -2.28 6.59 5.95
N GLN A 24 -2.90 5.54 5.40
CA GLN A 24 -3.35 4.37 6.15
C GLN A 24 -3.00 3.09 5.37
N PRO A 25 -1.73 2.65 5.45
CA PRO A 25 -1.32 1.38 4.86
C PRO A 25 -2.06 0.21 5.51
N VAL A 26 -2.22 -0.85 4.74
CA VAL A 26 -2.77 -2.13 5.21
C VAL A 26 -1.78 -3.25 4.93
N CYS A 27 -1.81 -4.31 5.75
CA CYS A 27 -1.04 -5.52 5.49
C CYS A 27 -1.87 -6.57 4.75
N VAL A 28 -1.21 -7.29 3.85
CA VAL A 28 -1.77 -8.44 3.14
C VAL A 28 -0.67 -9.43 2.78
N THR A 29 -1.02 -10.70 2.63
CA THR A 29 -0.20 -11.64 1.86
C THR A 29 -0.37 -11.40 0.36
N GLU A 30 0.55 -11.92 -0.44
CA GLU A 30 0.47 -11.84 -1.91
C GLU A 30 -0.85 -12.42 -2.46
N LEU A 31 -1.27 -13.59 -1.96
CA LEU A 31 -2.52 -14.23 -2.41
C LEU A 31 -3.73 -13.35 -2.08
N GLU A 32 -3.82 -12.86 -0.85
CA GLU A 32 -4.90 -11.99 -0.41
C GLU A 32 -4.95 -10.70 -1.23
N ALA A 33 -3.79 -10.10 -1.53
CA ALA A 33 -3.72 -8.89 -2.33
C ALA A 33 -4.33 -9.10 -3.72
N ILE A 34 -3.98 -10.22 -4.38
CA ILE A 34 -4.50 -10.59 -5.70
C ILE A 34 -6.02 -10.78 -5.64
N GLU A 35 -6.50 -11.58 -4.68
CA GLU A 35 -7.92 -11.89 -4.53
C GLU A 35 -8.73 -10.63 -4.23
N GLN A 36 -8.24 -9.76 -3.36
CA GLN A 36 -8.95 -8.55 -2.94
C GLN A 36 -8.96 -7.48 -4.02
N VAL A 37 -7.85 -7.29 -4.73
CA VAL A 37 -7.81 -6.41 -5.91
C VAL A 37 -8.77 -6.89 -6.98
N ALA A 38 -8.86 -8.19 -7.23
CA ALA A 38 -9.78 -8.76 -8.22
C ALA A 38 -11.27 -8.49 -7.89
N LEU A 39 -11.61 -8.28 -6.62
CA LEU A 39 -12.95 -7.96 -6.16
C LEU A 39 -13.31 -6.47 -6.24
N LEU A 40 -12.35 -5.59 -6.54
CA LEU A 40 -12.61 -4.16 -6.68
C LEU A 40 -13.43 -3.86 -7.95
N THR A 41 -14.45 -3.03 -7.80
CA THR A 41 -15.28 -2.53 -8.90
C THR A 41 -14.45 -1.80 -9.96
N ILE A 42 -13.43 -1.07 -9.53
CA ILE A 42 -12.50 -0.35 -10.39
C ILE A 42 -11.10 -0.90 -10.11
N GLN A 43 -10.49 -1.47 -11.14
CA GLN A 43 -9.15 -2.04 -11.05
C GLN A 43 -8.10 -0.92 -11.00
N PRO A 44 -7.36 -0.76 -9.89
CA PRO A 44 -6.32 0.25 -9.80
C PRO A 44 -5.10 -0.17 -10.62
N ARG A 45 -4.34 0.82 -11.08
CA ARG A 45 -2.97 0.58 -11.57
C ARG A 45 -2.07 0.41 -10.35
N ILE A 46 -1.37 -0.72 -10.24
CA ILE A 46 -0.58 -1.06 -9.06
C ILE A 46 0.90 -1.14 -9.46
N PHE A 47 1.74 -0.47 -8.67
CA PHE A 47 3.19 -0.59 -8.77
C PHE A 47 3.74 -1.27 -7.53
N MET A 48 4.57 -2.29 -7.74
CA MET A 48 5.24 -3.03 -6.71
C MET A 48 6.63 -2.44 -6.46
N TRP A 49 6.77 -1.85 -5.27
CA TRP A 49 8.00 -1.28 -4.75
C TRP A 49 8.83 -2.37 -4.08
N THR A 50 9.77 -2.90 -4.85
CA THR A 50 10.56 -4.08 -4.47
C THR A 50 11.99 -3.97 -5.00
N ASP A 51 12.88 -4.83 -4.52
CA ASP A 51 14.30 -4.85 -4.88
C ASP A 51 14.56 -5.50 -6.25
N SER A 52 13.64 -6.32 -6.74
CA SER A 52 13.77 -7.03 -8.00
C SER A 52 12.46 -7.12 -8.76
N GLU A 53 12.49 -6.85 -10.07
CA GLU A 53 11.35 -7.07 -10.97
C GLU A 53 10.85 -8.52 -10.95
N ARG A 54 11.71 -9.48 -10.61
CA ARG A 54 11.33 -10.90 -10.49
C ARG A 54 10.36 -11.18 -9.34
N HIS A 55 10.29 -10.28 -8.36
CA HIS A 55 9.40 -10.37 -7.22
C HIS A 55 8.01 -9.82 -7.54
N CYS A 56 7.83 -9.13 -8.68
CA CYS A 56 6.57 -8.53 -9.05
C CYS A 56 5.47 -9.56 -9.26
N ILE A 57 4.31 -9.28 -8.69
CA ILE A 57 3.07 -9.99 -8.98
C ILE A 57 2.67 -9.73 -10.43
N ASN A 58 2.20 -10.76 -11.13
CA ASN A 58 1.82 -10.66 -12.54
C ASN A 58 0.75 -9.57 -12.75
N GLY A 59 1.01 -8.67 -13.70
CA GLY A 59 0.11 -7.55 -14.03
C GLY A 59 0.34 -6.31 -13.17
N TRP A 60 1.24 -6.35 -12.18
CA TRP A 60 1.68 -5.17 -11.44
C TRP A 60 3.01 -4.67 -12.00
N GLU A 61 3.23 -3.36 -11.96
CA GLU A 61 4.41 -2.74 -12.54
C GLU A 61 5.55 -2.63 -11.54
N PHE A 62 6.79 -2.70 -12.02
CA PHE A 62 7.96 -2.62 -11.15
C PHE A 62 8.32 -1.19 -10.77
N LEU A 63 8.60 -0.97 -9.49
CA LEU A 63 9.24 0.23 -8.96
C LEU A 63 10.41 -0.19 -8.06
N ALA A 64 11.62 0.28 -8.35
CA ALA A 64 12.80 -0.11 -7.58
C ALA A 64 12.78 0.49 -6.17
N SER A 65 12.91 -0.35 -5.14
CA SER A 65 12.98 0.06 -3.73
C SER A 65 14.39 0.21 -3.18
N VAL A 66 15.37 -0.33 -3.90
CA VAL A 66 16.80 -0.23 -3.59
C VAL A 66 17.59 -0.16 -4.88
N ARG A 67 18.71 0.58 -4.87
CA ARG A 67 19.68 0.59 -5.96
C ARG A 67 21.09 0.74 -5.38
N GLN A 68 22.04 0.01 -5.96
CA GLN A 68 23.43 0.06 -5.51
C GLN A 68 24.00 1.46 -5.66
N GLY A 69 24.56 2.01 -4.58
CA GLY A 69 25.19 3.33 -4.58
C GLY A 69 24.21 4.51 -4.55
N VAL A 70 22.90 4.25 -4.50
CA VAL A 70 21.88 5.29 -4.36
C VAL A 70 21.49 5.39 -2.88
N PRO A 71 21.61 6.57 -2.25
CA PRO A 71 21.18 6.75 -0.87
C PRO A 71 19.64 6.75 -0.78
N PRO A 72 19.06 6.54 0.42
CA PRO A 72 17.61 6.49 0.60
C PRO A 72 16.86 7.67 -0.02
N GLN A 73 17.39 8.89 0.10
CA GLN A 73 16.78 10.11 -0.45
C GLN A 73 16.65 10.06 -1.98
N GLY A 74 17.54 9.33 -2.67
CA GLY A 74 17.45 9.11 -4.10
C GLY A 74 16.27 8.20 -4.46
N ILE A 75 16.08 7.11 -3.70
CA ILE A 75 14.93 6.21 -3.89
C ILE A 75 13.63 6.95 -3.58
N GLU A 76 13.58 7.73 -2.49
CA GLU A 76 12.41 8.55 -2.14
C GLU A 76 12.09 9.60 -3.20
N ALA A 77 13.09 10.23 -3.80
CA ALA A 77 12.89 11.18 -4.91
C ALA A 77 12.27 10.50 -6.14
N GLU A 78 12.68 9.28 -6.45
CA GLU A 78 12.07 8.48 -7.53
C GLU A 78 10.62 8.10 -7.21
N LEU A 79 10.34 7.69 -5.96
CA LEU A 79 8.97 7.42 -5.52
C LEU A 79 8.09 8.68 -5.60
N ASN A 80 8.63 9.85 -5.23
CA ASN A 80 7.92 11.13 -5.36
C ASN A 80 7.61 11.48 -6.82
N ALA A 81 8.59 11.33 -7.72
CA ALA A 81 8.37 11.54 -9.15
C ALA A 81 7.32 10.56 -9.71
N TRP A 82 7.35 9.29 -9.28
CA TRP A 82 6.32 8.31 -9.61
C TRP A 82 4.94 8.73 -9.11
N MET A 83 4.82 9.24 -7.87
CA MET A 83 3.54 9.71 -7.32
C MET A 83 2.95 10.89 -8.12
N GLU A 84 3.80 11.77 -8.65
CA GLU A 84 3.38 12.86 -9.53
C GLU A 84 2.93 12.35 -10.90
N GLN A 85 3.65 11.38 -11.47
CA GLN A 85 3.34 10.79 -12.77
C GLN A 85 2.06 9.94 -12.75
N TYR A 86 1.80 9.25 -11.63
CA TYR A 86 0.69 8.31 -11.47
C TYR A 86 -0.18 8.66 -10.25
N PRO A 87 -1.00 9.73 -10.32
CA PRO A 87 -1.70 10.27 -9.16
C PRO A 87 -2.77 9.34 -8.56
N THR A 88 -3.29 8.40 -9.36
CA THR A 88 -4.33 7.44 -8.94
C THR A 88 -3.80 6.02 -8.74
N ALA A 89 -2.50 5.80 -8.95
CA ALA A 89 -1.91 4.48 -8.79
C ALA A 89 -1.77 4.10 -7.31
N TRP A 90 -1.83 2.80 -7.06
CA TRP A 90 -1.62 2.21 -5.74
C TRP A 90 -0.19 1.72 -5.63
N LEU A 91 0.35 1.78 -4.42
CA LEU A 91 1.69 1.30 -4.10
C LEU A 91 1.58 -0.02 -3.35
N ALA A 92 2.20 -1.07 -3.88
CA ALA A 92 2.42 -2.32 -3.17
C ALA A 92 3.86 -2.36 -2.67
N VAL A 93 4.07 -2.38 -1.37
CA VAL A 93 5.41 -2.39 -0.75
C VAL A 93 5.76 -3.82 -0.39
N ASP A 94 6.88 -4.31 -0.92
CA ASP A 94 7.29 -5.69 -0.73
C ASP A 94 8.17 -5.84 0.52
N LEU A 95 7.60 -6.43 1.58
CA LEU A 95 8.28 -6.75 2.83
C LEU A 95 8.26 -8.27 3.09
N ARG A 96 8.17 -9.09 2.03
CA ARG A 96 8.25 -10.54 2.14
C ARG A 96 9.64 -10.99 2.63
N ASP A 97 9.67 -12.13 3.32
CA ASP A 97 10.90 -12.77 3.79
C ASP A 97 11.88 -12.98 2.63
N GLY A 98 13.11 -12.48 2.78
CA GLY A 98 14.17 -12.59 1.78
C GLY A 98 14.22 -11.47 0.74
N VAL A 99 13.27 -10.53 0.78
CA VAL A 99 13.29 -9.30 -0.02
C VAL A 99 14.05 -8.21 0.73
N MET A 100 14.89 -7.45 0.02
CA MET A 100 15.54 -6.30 0.65
C MET A 100 14.51 -5.20 0.94
N ILE A 101 14.42 -4.81 2.22
CA ILE A 101 13.51 -3.74 2.67
C ILE A 101 13.82 -2.44 1.89
N PRO A 102 12.79 -1.71 1.42
CA PRO A 102 12.96 -0.43 0.75
C PRO A 102 13.90 0.51 1.49
N SER A 103 14.78 1.18 0.73
CA SER A 103 15.74 2.12 1.31
C SER A 103 15.06 3.46 1.57
N THR A 104 14.69 3.70 2.83
CA THR A 104 14.09 4.95 3.32
C THR A 104 14.99 5.65 4.33
N SER A 105 14.87 6.97 4.40
CA SER A 105 15.65 7.86 5.29
C SER A 105 15.20 7.79 6.75
N LYS A 106 14.02 7.22 7.00
CA LYS A 106 13.39 6.97 8.30
C LYS A 106 12.80 5.55 8.33
N PRO A 107 12.37 5.04 9.49
CA PRO A 107 11.71 3.74 9.57
C PRO A 107 10.57 3.63 8.54
N ILE A 108 10.46 2.46 7.91
CA ILE A 108 9.53 2.25 6.79
C ILE A 108 8.08 2.49 7.23
N GLU A 109 7.76 2.19 8.48
CA GLU A 109 6.45 2.40 9.10
C GLU A 109 6.06 3.88 9.09
N GLU A 110 6.96 4.73 9.57
CA GLU A 110 6.79 6.19 9.61
C GLU A 110 6.79 6.78 8.20
N PHE A 111 7.55 6.19 7.27
CA PHE A 111 7.56 6.61 5.88
C PHE A 111 6.23 6.37 5.19
N LEU A 112 5.71 5.14 5.27
CA LEU A 112 4.47 4.76 4.60
C LEU A 112 3.24 5.44 5.20
N ALA A 113 3.22 5.70 6.51
CA ALA A 113 2.14 6.44 7.17
C ALA A 113 1.99 7.90 6.68
N GLU A 114 3.03 8.49 6.10
CA GLU A 114 3.00 9.85 5.55
C GLU A 114 2.68 9.89 4.05
N LEU A 115 2.57 8.75 3.38
CA LEU A 115 2.32 8.72 1.94
C LEU A 115 0.87 9.10 1.61
N PRO A 116 0.64 10.08 0.73
CA PRO A 116 -0.71 10.48 0.28
C PRO A 116 -1.28 9.51 -0.76
N ARG A 117 -1.06 8.20 -0.59
CA ARG A 117 -1.40 7.14 -1.56
C ARG A 117 -1.99 5.92 -0.86
N PRO A 118 -2.88 5.17 -1.52
CA PRO A 118 -3.24 3.82 -1.07
C PRO A 118 -2.01 2.92 -1.10
N VAL A 119 -1.66 2.37 0.07
CA VAL A 119 -0.50 1.51 0.26
C VAL A 119 -0.93 0.13 0.75
N MET A 120 -0.46 -0.91 0.07
CA MET A 120 -0.55 -2.31 0.49
C MET A 120 0.84 -2.79 0.88
N VAL A 121 1.01 -3.30 2.08
CA VAL A 121 2.26 -3.91 2.54
C VAL A 121 2.15 -5.41 2.36
N ILE A 122 2.92 -5.96 1.43
CA ILE A 122 2.92 -7.37 1.07
C ILE A 122 3.89 -8.13 2.00
N VAL A 123 3.39 -9.12 2.73
CA VAL A 123 4.16 -9.92 3.68
C VAL A 123 4.06 -11.42 3.38
N SER A 124 5.01 -12.21 3.90
CA SER A 124 5.08 -13.65 3.61
C SER A 124 4.07 -14.53 4.36
N ARG A 125 3.61 -14.08 5.53
CA ARG A 125 2.71 -14.87 6.40
C ARG A 125 1.69 -13.98 7.06
N ASP A 126 0.63 -14.65 7.51
CA ASP A 126 -0.58 -14.10 8.15
C ASP A 126 -0.23 -12.86 8.97
N SER A 127 -0.75 -11.73 8.48
CA SER A 127 -0.32 -10.40 8.85
C SER A 127 -0.90 -9.98 10.18
N GLN A 128 -0.73 -10.76 11.25
CA GLN A 128 -0.93 -10.27 12.63
C GLN A 128 0.16 -9.27 13.01
N SER A 129 0.41 -8.31 12.12
CA SER A 129 1.21 -7.13 12.30
C SER A 129 0.51 -6.26 13.32
N GLU A 130 1.22 -5.90 14.38
CA GLU A 130 0.77 -4.89 15.33
C GLU A 130 0.80 -3.47 14.72
N LEU A 131 1.44 -3.30 13.56
CA LEU A 131 1.74 -2.00 12.95
C LEU A 131 0.65 -1.51 12.00
N TRP A 132 0.12 -2.39 11.16
CA TRP A 132 -0.89 -2.04 10.17
C TRP A 132 -2.05 -3.03 10.20
N PRO A 133 -3.29 -2.55 10.01
CA PRO A 133 -4.44 -3.43 9.96
C PRO A 133 -4.41 -4.30 8.71
N ASN A 134 -5.03 -5.48 8.79
CA ASN A 134 -5.15 -6.36 7.65
C ASN A 134 -6.20 -5.86 6.69
N TRP A 135 -5.89 -5.87 5.40
CA TRP A 135 -6.94 -5.64 4.41
C TRP A 135 -7.86 -6.86 4.44
N VAL A 136 -9.10 -6.63 4.86
CA VAL A 136 -10.14 -7.66 4.93
C VAL A 136 -11.32 -7.11 4.14
N LEU A 137 -11.81 -7.86 3.16
CA LEU A 137 -13.05 -7.51 2.47
C LEU A 137 -14.26 -8.05 3.24
N PRO A 138 -15.43 -7.38 3.17
CA PRO A 138 -16.63 -7.88 3.79
C PRO A 138 -17.05 -9.20 3.13
N GLN A 139 -17.38 -10.19 3.97
CA GLN A 139 -17.98 -11.45 3.53
C GLN A 139 -19.45 -11.28 3.13
#